data_AF-A0A382Q9A3-F1
#
_entry.id   AF-A0A382Q9A3-F1
#
_cell.length_a   1.000
_cell.length_b   1.000
_cell.length_c   1.000
_cell.angle_alpha   90.00
_cell.angle_beta   90.00
_cell.angle_gamma   90.00
#
_symmetry.space_group_name_H-M   'P 1'
#
loop_
_entity.id
_entity.type
_entity.pdbx_description
1 polymer ?
#
loop_
_entity_poly.entity_id
_entity_poly.type
_entity_poly.pdbx_seq_one_letter_code
_entity_poly.pdbx_strand_id
1 'polypeptide(L)'
;MNYRLFFATIFLLSSVKEIQAQKSFTGLHSWYHPHSISMAGSGYGIVSAESDIKNPALLNERKDSFDISILYYPAQINAGLVSLSKTYGNRICSMGLRYMDYGLFSGFDEDGISTGSYTSQESWITVSMGERQTGRNLAWGATLGGFFSQLESYRSNVITLTIGALLYIDKMEATVGLSMVNNGVVIRQFTNNKERLPVTFVGSFGKKLKHLPLEISLDIGKEKHSPGW
;
A
#
# COMPACT_ATOMS: atom_id res chain seq x y z
N MET A 1 -43.32 16.76 12.32
CA MET A 1 -41.89 16.47 12.60
C MET A 1 -41.07 17.06 11.46
N ASN A 2 -40.31 18.12 11.70
CA ASN A 2 -39.75 18.97 10.65
C ASN A 2 -38.52 18.30 10.00
N TYR A 3 -38.70 17.71 8.82
CA TYR A 3 -37.63 17.09 8.02
C TYR A 3 -36.43 18.03 7.78
N ARG A 4 -36.66 19.35 7.75
CA ARG A 4 -35.60 20.37 7.68
C ARG A 4 -34.65 20.35 8.89
N LEU A 5 -35.17 20.14 10.10
CA LEU A 5 -34.34 20.00 11.30
C LEU A 5 -33.54 18.69 11.25
N PHE A 6 -34.16 17.59 10.82
CA PHE A 6 -33.49 16.30 10.70
C PHE A 6 -32.30 16.33 9.71
N PHE A 7 -32.49 16.93 8.53
CA PHE A 7 -31.40 17.12 7.56
C PHE A 7 -30.30 18.07 8.05
N ALA A 8 -30.68 19.16 8.73
CA ALA A 8 -29.71 20.07 9.33
C ALA A 8 -28.88 19.40 10.43
N THR A 9 -29.48 18.48 11.20
CA THR A 9 -28.78 17.73 12.26
C THR A 9 -27.79 16.73 11.67
N ILE A 10 -28.16 16.02 10.60
CA ILE A 10 -27.25 15.12 9.86
C ILE A 10 -26.07 15.90 9.25
N PHE A 11 -26.33 17.07 8.67
CA PHE A 11 -25.29 17.91 8.08
C PHE A 11 -24.32 18.46 9.14
N LEU A 12 -24.82 18.85 10.31
CA LEU A 12 -24.01 19.29 11.44
C LEU A 12 -23.18 18.16 12.05
N LEU A 13 -23.73 16.93 12.15
CA LEU A 13 -22.95 15.76 12.60
C LEU A 13 -21.86 15.36 11.60
N SER A 14 -22.04 15.58 10.29
CA SER A 14 -20.99 15.34 9.29
C SER A 14 -19.89 16.42 9.27
N SER A 15 -20.04 17.51 10.02
CA SER A 15 -19.13 18.67 9.98
C SER A 15 -18.05 18.64 11.07
N VAL A 16 -17.99 17.60 11.91
CA VAL A 16 -16.88 17.40 12.85
C VAL A 16 -15.65 17.01 12.05
N LYS A 17 -14.89 18.02 11.59
CA LYS A 17 -13.55 17.80 11.09
C LYS A 17 -12.66 17.53 12.29
N GLU A 18 -12.28 16.27 12.48
CA GLU A 18 -11.23 15.93 13.40
C GLU A 18 -9.91 16.53 12.90
N ILE A 19 -9.21 17.23 13.79
CA ILE A 19 -7.82 17.63 13.59
C ILE A 19 -7.01 16.34 13.65
N GLN A 20 -6.79 15.72 12.49
CA GLN A 20 -5.99 14.52 12.42
C GLN A 20 -4.50 14.87 12.56
N ALA A 21 -3.81 14.13 13.41
CA ALA A 21 -2.36 14.16 13.44
C ALA A 21 -1.81 13.77 12.06
N GLN A 22 -0.81 14.52 11.60
CA GLN A 22 -0.14 14.26 10.33
C GLN A 22 0.39 12.82 10.32
N LYS A 23 -0.02 12.02 9.32
CA LYS A 23 0.50 10.68 9.13
C LYS A 23 1.92 10.78 8.57
N SER A 24 2.88 10.24 9.31
CA SER A 24 4.22 9.98 8.80
C SER A 24 4.20 8.87 7.76
N PHE A 25 5.14 8.91 6.81
CA PHE A 25 5.35 7.86 5.81
C PHE A 25 4.15 7.60 4.87
N THR A 26 3.51 8.65 4.37
CA THR A 26 2.34 8.54 3.47
C THR A 26 2.59 7.63 2.26
N GLY A 27 3.81 7.64 1.69
CA GLY A 27 4.15 6.77 0.55
C GLY A 27 4.04 5.28 0.83
N LEU A 28 4.14 4.82 2.08
CA LEU A 28 3.90 3.41 2.42
C LEU A 28 2.43 2.99 2.28
N HIS A 29 1.50 3.95 2.18
CA HIS A 29 0.08 3.73 1.91
C HIS A 29 -0.36 4.11 0.49
N SER A 30 0.48 4.81 -0.26
CA SER A 30 0.16 5.27 -1.61
C SER A 30 0.08 4.12 -2.60
N TRP A 31 -0.66 4.34 -3.69
CA TRP A 31 -0.76 3.39 -4.80
C TRP A 31 0.21 3.76 -5.91
N TYR A 32 0.88 2.76 -6.48
CA TYR A 32 1.87 2.95 -7.54
C TYR A 32 1.45 2.28 -8.86
N HIS A 33 0.25 1.68 -8.91
CA HIS A 33 -0.27 1.00 -10.10
C HIS A 33 -1.78 1.27 -10.31
N PRO A 34 -2.25 1.52 -11.54
CA PRO A 34 -3.66 1.78 -11.87
C PRO A 34 -4.61 0.71 -11.36
N HIS A 35 -4.22 -0.57 -11.42
CA HIS A 35 -5.01 -1.68 -10.87
C HIS A 35 -5.45 -1.42 -9.42
N SER A 36 -4.55 -0.93 -8.56
CA SER A 36 -4.87 -0.65 -7.16
C SER A 36 -5.82 0.53 -7.00
N ILE A 37 -5.69 1.57 -7.81
CA ILE A 37 -6.65 2.70 -7.82
C ILE A 37 -8.03 2.23 -8.27
N SER A 38 -8.10 1.50 -9.37
CA SER A 38 -9.36 1.01 -9.93
C SER A 38 -10.09 0.09 -8.96
N MET A 39 -9.36 -0.58 -8.08
CA MET A 39 -9.89 -1.42 -7.00
C MET A 39 -10.04 -0.68 -5.65
N ALA A 40 -9.89 0.65 -5.64
CA ALA A 40 -9.96 1.48 -4.42
C ALA A 40 -9.05 1.00 -3.28
N GLY A 41 -7.87 0.50 -3.61
CA GLY A 41 -6.88 -0.03 -2.67
C GLY A 41 -7.01 -1.53 -2.38
N SER A 42 -8.06 -2.21 -2.86
CA SER A 42 -8.20 -3.67 -2.73
C SER A 42 -7.18 -4.44 -3.58
N GLY A 43 -7.13 -5.77 -3.45
CA GLY A 43 -6.22 -6.66 -4.17
C GLY A 43 -5.27 -7.41 -3.24
N TYR A 44 -5.68 -7.65 -1.98
CA TYR A 44 -4.92 -8.48 -1.04
C TYR A 44 -5.19 -9.98 -1.20
N GLY A 45 -6.22 -10.35 -1.97
CA GLY A 45 -6.59 -11.75 -2.30
C GLY A 45 -6.51 -12.09 -3.78
N ILE A 46 -6.14 -11.13 -4.64
CA ILE A 46 -6.05 -11.26 -6.10
C ILE A 46 -4.68 -10.78 -6.58
N VAL A 47 -4.11 -11.50 -7.54
CA VAL A 47 -2.79 -11.22 -8.09
C VAL A 47 -2.73 -9.86 -8.80
N SER A 48 -1.67 -9.08 -8.54
CA SER A 48 -1.41 -7.80 -9.20
C SER A 48 0.08 -7.43 -9.19
N ALA A 49 0.45 -6.39 -9.94
CA ALA A 49 1.82 -5.86 -9.95
C ALA A 49 2.34 -5.47 -8.55
N GLU A 50 1.43 -5.11 -7.63
CA GLU A 50 1.74 -4.69 -6.25
C GLU A 50 1.52 -5.80 -5.21
N SER A 51 1.34 -7.05 -5.65
CA SER A 51 1.21 -8.19 -4.73
C SER A 51 2.38 -8.34 -3.76
N ASP A 52 3.59 -7.92 -4.14
CA ASP A 52 4.76 -7.94 -3.26
C ASP A 52 4.57 -7.10 -1.99
N ILE A 53 3.96 -5.91 -2.09
CA ILE A 53 3.72 -5.03 -0.93
C ILE A 53 2.36 -5.26 -0.27
N LYS A 54 1.40 -5.89 -0.97
CA LYS A 54 0.07 -6.18 -0.42
C LYS A 54 0.01 -7.54 0.28
N ASN A 55 0.24 -8.61 -0.46
CA ASN A 55 0.26 -9.98 0.05
C ASN A 55 1.24 -10.82 -0.78
N PRO A 56 2.50 -10.97 -0.33
CA PRO A 56 3.53 -11.64 -1.11
C PRO A 56 3.28 -13.13 -1.36
N ALA A 57 2.30 -13.75 -0.69
CA ALA A 57 1.87 -15.12 -1.03
C ALA A 57 1.33 -15.23 -2.47
N LEU A 58 0.73 -14.15 -3.00
CA LEU A 58 0.23 -14.05 -4.38
C LEU A 58 1.34 -14.05 -5.43
N LEU A 59 2.61 -13.88 -5.04
CA LEU A 59 3.73 -13.97 -5.98
C LEU A 59 3.81 -15.35 -6.62
N ASN A 60 3.29 -16.39 -5.98
CA ASN A 60 3.20 -17.76 -6.51
C ASN A 60 2.51 -17.86 -7.90
N GLU A 61 1.67 -16.88 -8.25
CA GLU A 61 0.95 -16.75 -9.51
C GLU A 61 1.63 -15.81 -10.52
N ARG A 62 2.61 -14.99 -10.08
CA ARG A 62 3.35 -14.04 -10.92
C ARG A 62 4.65 -14.65 -11.44
N LYS A 63 4.53 -15.68 -12.28
CA LYS A 63 5.70 -16.36 -12.88
C LYS A 63 6.28 -15.52 -14.01
N ASP A 64 7.57 -15.18 -13.89
CA ASP A 64 8.35 -14.56 -14.96
C ASP A 64 7.69 -13.30 -15.57
N SER A 65 7.21 -12.39 -14.72
CA SER A 65 6.51 -11.17 -15.12
C SER A 65 7.41 -9.94 -15.06
N PHE A 66 7.13 -8.96 -15.90
CA PHE A 66 7.74 -7.65 -15.87
C PHE A 66 6.66 -6.59 -16.02
N ASP A 67 6.61 -5.65 -15.09
CA ASP A 67 5.53 -4.67 -14.97
C ASP A 67 6.13 -3.27 -14.86
N ILE A 68 5.63 -2.34 -15.67
CA ILE A 68 5.93 -0.91 -15.57
C ILE A 68 4.62 -0.17 -15.39
N SER A 69 4.63 0.82 -14.50
CA SER A 69 3.48 1.67 -14.27
C SER A 69 3.89 3.12 -14.06
N ILE A 70 3.04 4.01 -14.54
CA ILE A 70 3.15 5.45 -14.38
C ILE A 70 1.76 5.95 -14.01
N LEU A 71 1.70 6.83 -13.03
CA LEU A 71 0.47 7.31 -12.45
C LEU A 71 0.57 8.80 -12.13
N TYR A 72 -0.43 9.54 -12.58
CA TYR A 72 -0.53 10.98 -12.37
C TYR A 72 -1.66 11.26 -11.38
N TYR A 73 -1.28 11.76 -10.21
CA TYR A 73 -2.23 12.24 -9.21
C TYR A 73 -2.52 13.73 -9.44
N PRO A 74 -3.64 14.25 -8.91
CA PRO A 74 -3.87 15.68 -8.84
C PRO A 74 -2.71 16.42 -8.15
N ALA A 75 -2.64 17.74 -8.36
CA ALA A 75 -1.57 18.60 -7.82
C ALA A 75 -0.15 18.25 -8.31
N GLN A 76 -0.03 17.73 -9.54
CA GLN A 76 1.25 17.42 -10.20
C GLN A 76 2.08 16.33 -9.49
N ILE A 77 1.44 15.54 -8.63
CA ILE A 77 2.09 14.40 -7.96
C ILE A 77 2.20 13.25 -8.97
N ASN A 78 3.39 12.67 -9.09
CA ASN A 78 3.68 11.58 -10.03
C ASN A 78 4.14 10.36 -9.27
N ALA A 79 3.60 9.18 -9.58
CA ALA A 79 4.05 7.91 -9.02
C ALA A 79 4.42 6.93 -10.13
N GLY A 80 5.39 6.06 -9.84
CA GLY A 80 5.85 5.05 -10.75
C GLY A 80 6.19 3.74 -10.06
N LEU A 81 6.06 2.65 -10.81
CA LEU A 81 6.43 1.30 -10.42
C LEU A 81 7.18 0.63 -11.56
N VAL A 82 8.28 -0.03 -11.22
CA VAL A 82 8.91 -1.04 -12.07
C VAL A 82 9.05 -2.30 -11.22
N SER A 83 8.54 -3.43 -11.68
CA SER A 83 8.71 -4.71 -10.98
C SER A 83 9.07 -5.82 -11.93
N LEU A 84 9.88 -6.75 -11.44
CA LEU A 84 10.30 -7.95 -12.13
C LEU A 84 10.07 -9.13 -11.21
N SER A 85 9.56 -10.24 -11.73
CA SER A 85 9.50 -11.51 -11.03
C SER A 85 10.18 -12.60 -11.86
N LYS A 86 10.78 -13.57 -11.17
CA LYS A 86 11.46 -14.70 -11.79
C LYS A 86 11.18 -15.97 -11.00
N THR A 87 10.92 -17.06 -11.73
CA THR A 87 10.68 -18.37 -11.12
C THR A 87 12.01 -19.08 -10.85
N TYR A 88 12.21 -19.54 -9.62
CA TYR A 88 13.36 -20.35 -9.17
C TYR A 88 12.86 -21.63 -8.50
N GLY A 89 12.75 -22.71 -9.27
CA GLY A 89 12.15 -23.96 -8.80
C GLY A 89 10.67 -23.77 -8.45
N ASN A 90 10.30 -24.02 -7.20
CA ASN A 90 8.93 -23.81 -6.71
C ASN A 90 8.68 -22.41 -6.13
N ARG A 91 9.73 -21.58 -6.06
CA ARG A 91 9.69 -20.24 -5.49
C ARG A 91 9.66 -19.21 -6.59
N ILE A 92 9.05 -18.08 -6.30
CA ILE A 92 9.08 -16.90 -7.16
C ILE A 92 9.72 -15.78 -6.37
N CYS A 93 10.80 -15.24 -6.93
CA CYS A 93 11.46 -14.07 -6.38
C CYS A 93 11.04 -12.86 -7.20
N SER A 94 10.81 -11.74 -6.54
CA SER A 94 10.46 -10.49 -7.19
C SER A 94 11.27 -9.32 -6.64
N MET A 95 11.60 -8.39 -7.51
CA MET A 95 12.18 -7.10 -7.16
C MET A 95 11.25 -6.00 -7.64
N GLY A 96 11.03 -4.99 -6.80
CA GLY A 96 10.21 -3.83 -7.12
C GLY A 96 10.95 -2.54 -6.81
N LEU A 97 10.78 -1.55 -7.69
CA LEU A 97 11.18 -0.17 -7.46
C LEU A 97 9.95 0.71 -7.62
N ARG A 98 9.66 1.50 -6.60
CA ARG A 98 8.58 2.47 -6.58
C ARG A 98 9.15 3.84 -6.29
N TYR A 99 8.55 4.85 -6.90
CA TYR A 99 8.90 6.23 -6.70
C TYR A 99 7.64 7.08 -6.68
N MET A 100 7.62 8.11 -5.84
CA MET A 100 6.58 9.13 -5.82
C MET A 100 7.22 10.50 -5.68
N ASP A 101 6.93 11.36 -6.63
CA ASP A 101 7.30 12.77 -6.68
C ASP A 101 6.11 13.61 -6.28
N TYR A 102 6.25 14.43 -5.24
CA TYR A 102 5.18 15.32 -4.81
C TYR A 102 5.16 16.65 -5.59
N GLY A 103 6.10 16.85 -6.51
CA GLY A 103 6.21 18.05 -7.32
C GLY A 103 7.00 19.17 -6.63
N LEU A 104 6.86 20.37 -7.19
CA LEU A 104 7.54 21.58 -6.73
C LEU A 104 6.61 22.42 -5.85
N PHE A 105 7.06 22.70 -4.63
CA PHE A 105 6.37 23.57 -3.68
C PHE A 105 7.09 24.90 -3.56
N SER A 106 6.33 25.98 -3.34
CA SER A 106 6.88 27.26 -2.92
C SER A 106 6.95 27.30 -1.40
N GLY A 107 8.16 27.47 -0.85
CA GLY A 107 8.39 27.57 0.58
C GLY A 107 8.16 28.99 1.09
N PHE A 108 7.53 29.08 2.26
CA PHE A 108 7.31 30.30 3.00
C PHE A 108 7.58 30.03 4.49
N ASP A 109 8.16 31.01 5.18
CA ASP A 109 8.30 30.96 6.63
C ASP A 109 6.99 31.35 7.36
N GLU A 110 7.03 31.38 8.69
CA GLU A 110 5.88 31.69 9.54
C GLU A 110 5.35 33.11 9.33
N ASP A 111 6.20 34.03 8.86
CA ASP A 111 5.86 35.42 8.55
C ASP A 111 5.40 35.61 7.09
N GLY A 112 5.35 34.53 6.30
CA GLY A 112 4.95 34.54 4.90
C GLY A 112 6.03 35.05 3.94
N ILE A 113 7.29 35.11 4.39
CA ILE A 113 8.44 35.46 3.55
C ILE A 113 8.88 34.19 2.80
N SER A 114 9.12 34.33 1.50
CA SER A 114 9.54 33.20 0.66
C SER A 114 10.90 32.65 1.09
N THR A 115 10.95 31.34 1.35
CA THR A 115 12.19 30.59 1.67
C THR A 115 12.79 29.91 0.43
N GLY A 116 12.17 30.10 -0.74
CA GLY A 116 12.55 29.44 -2.00
C GLY A 116 11.71 28.20 -2.29
N SER A 117 11.85 27.64 -3.50
CA SER A 117 11.11 26.44 -3.89
C SER A 117 11.81 25.17 -3.43
N TYR A 118 11.03 24.16 -3.05
CA TYR A 118 11.54 22.85 -2.64
C TYR A 118 10.75 21.71 -3.30
N THR A 119 11.35 20.53 -3.34
CA THR A 119 10.70 19.30 -3.79
C THR A 119 10.60 18.29 -2.65
N SER A 120 9.66 17.36 -2.77
CA SER A 120 9.53 16.24 -1.85
C SER A 120 9.34 14.97 -2.65
N GLN A 121 9.99 13.89 -2.23
CA GLN A 121 10.00 12.63 -2.96
C GLN A 121 10.18 11.43 -2.04
N GLU A 122 9.63 10.30 -2.47
CA GLU A 122 9.69 9.03 -1.75
C GLU A 122 10.06 7.90 -2.71
N SER A 123 10.95 7.02 -2.27
CA SER A 123 11.41 5.86 -3.02
C SER A 123 11.28 4.60 -2.18
N TRP A 124 10.80 3.51 -2.78
CA TRP A 124 10.65 2.22 -2.10
C TRP A 124 11.18 1.09 -2.97
N ILE A 125 12.24 0.44 -2.48
CA ILE A 125 12.86 -0.71 -3.13
C ILE A 125 12.44 -1.95 -2.36
N THR A 126 11.96 -2.99 -3.05
CA THR A 126 11.50 -4.24 -2.45
C THR A 126 12.17 -5.45 -3.08
N VAL A 127 12.45 -6.45 -2.25
CA VAL A 127 12.85 -7.81 -2.66
C VAL A 127 11.93 -8.78 -1.95
N SER A 128 11.35 -9.69 -2.71
CA SER A 128 10.21 -10.48 -2.27
C SER A 128 10.37 -11.92 -2.71
N MET A 129 9.82 -12.83 -1.92
CA MET A 129 9.79 -14.26 -2.23
C MET A 129 8.42 -14.82 -1.86
N GLY A 130 7.81 -15.57 -2.78
CA GLY A 130 6.58 -16.31 -2.54
C GLY A 130 6.71 -17.75 -2.99
N GLU A 131 6.00 -18.64 -2.29
CA GLU A 131 5.99 -20.07 -2.58
C GLU A 131 4.60 -20.65 -2.33
N ARG A 132 4.16 -21.55 -3.20
CA ARG A 132 3.04 -22.46 -2.93
C ARG A 132 3.60 -23.87 -2.85
N GLN A 133 3.41 -24.53 -1.71
CA GLN A 133 3.89 -25.89 -1.55
C GLN A 133 3.11 -26.84 -2.47
N THR A 134 3.82 -27.63 -3.28
CA THR A 134 3.25 -28.61 -4.19
C THR A 134 2.35 -29.59 -3.42
N GLY A 135 1.13 -29.82 -3.93
CA GLY A 135 0.13 -30.69 -3.30
C GLY A 135 -0.58 -30.08 -2.09
N ARG A 136 -0.31 -28.80 -1.76
CA ARG A 136 -1.04 -28.07 -0.73
C ARG A 136 -1.73 -26.84 -1.30
N ASN A 137 -2.80 -26.48 -0.62
CA ASN A 137 -3.62 -25.32 -0.94
C ASN A 137 -3.15 -24.07 -0.20
N LEU A 138 -1.96 -24.08 0.40
CA LEU A 138 -1.42 -22.97 1.15
C LEU A 138 -0.21 -22.39 0.42
N ALA A 139 -0.24 -21.08 0.22
CA ALA A 139 0.87 -20.28 -0.23
C ALA A 139 1.26 -19.27 0.85
N TRP A 140 2.52 -18.88 0.82
CA TRP A 140 3.08 -17.93 1.77
C TRP A 140 4.16 -17.11 1.06
N GLY A 141 4.44 -15.94 1.60
CA GLY A 141 5.49 -15.08 1.07
C GLY A 141 5.93 -14.02 2.06
N ALA A 142 7.06 -13.41 1.74
CA ALA A 142 7.63 -12.31 2.49
C ALA A 142 8.31 -11.32 1.54
N THR A 143 8.30 -10.06 1.95
CA THR A 143 8.90 -8.93 1.23
C THR A 143 9.69 -8.10 2.20
N LEU A 144 10.97 -7.90 1.90
CA LEU A 144 11.82 -6.95 2.59
C LEU A 144 11.94 -5.71 1.71
N GLY A 145 11.84 -4.52 2.28
CA GLY A 145 11.96 -3.28 1.52
C GLY A 145 12.71 -2.17 2.25
N GLY A 146 13.44 -1.37 1.48
CA GLY A 146 14.01 -0.10 1.93
C GLY A 146 13.16 1.06 1.44
N PHE A 147 12.63 1.85 2.35
CA PHE A 147 11.83 3.03 2.07
C PHE A 147 12.60 4.29 2.47
N PHE A 148 12.73 5.22 1.54
CA PHE A 148 13.48 6.46 1.67
C PHE A 148 12.55 7.62 1.39
N SER A 149 12.40 8.52 2.35
CA SER A 149 11.51 9.67 2.24
C SER A 149 12.29 10.96 2.46
N GLN A 150 12.05 11.92 1.57
CA GLN A 150 12.51 13.28 1.68
C GLN A 150 11.31 14.21 1.58
N LEU A 151 11.04 14.92 2.67
CA LEU A 151 10.01 15.95 2.74
C LEU A 151 10.73 17.28 2.98
N GLU A 152 10.80 18.12 1.95
CA GLU A 152 11.61 19.35 1.94
C GLU A 152 13.09 19.03 2.33
N SER A 153 13.54 19.51 3.50
CA SER A 153 14.87 19.26 4.07
C SER A 153 14.93 18.01 4.97
N TYR A 154 13.78 17.51 5.40
CA TYR A 154 13.69 16.38 6.33
C TYR A 154 13.84 15.06 5.58
N ARG A 155 14.63 14.13 6.14
CA ARG A 155 14.91 12.83 5.52
C ARG A 155 14.69 11.70 6.50
N SER A 156 14.10 10.62 6.03
CA SER A 156 13.82 9.42 6.82
C SER A 156 14.09 8.16 6.01
N ASN A 157 14.68 7.17 6.68
CA ASN A 157 15.04 5.89 6.08
C ASN A 157 14.43 4.78 6.92
N VAL A 158 13.74 3.85 6.28
CA VAL A 158 12.98 2.79 6.94
C VAL A 158 13.29 1.45 6.28
N ILE A 159 13.47 0.42 7.10
CA ILE A 159 13.42 -0.96 6.63
C ILE A 159 12.03 -1.51 6.94
N THR A 160 11.39 -2.06 5.93
CA THR A 160 10.03 -2.61 5.94
C THR A 160 10.05 -4.10 5.68
N LEU A 161 9.09 -4.79 6.28
CA LEU A 161 8.82 -6.21 6.17
C LEU A 161 7.31 -6.38 6.01
N THR A 162 6.92 -7.00 4.90
CA THR A 162 5.56 -7.45 4.66
C THR A 162 5.57 -8.96 4.57
N ILE A 163 4.62 -9.61 5.23
CA ILE A 163 4.43 -11.06 5.15
C ILE A 163 2.98 -11.37 4.78
N GLY A 164 2.78 -12.50 4.11
CA GLY A 164 1.47 -12.88 3.64
C GLY A 164 1.29 -14.39 3.54
N ALA A 165 0.04 -14.82 3.65
CA ALA A 165 -0.42 -16.18 3.43
C ALA A 165 -1.71 -16.16 2.60
N LEU A 166 -1.92 -17.25 1.84
CA LEU A 166 -3.08 -17.41 0.99
C LEU A 166 -3.51 -18.89 0.96
N LEU A 167 -4.76 -19.15 1.30
CA LEU A 167 -5.40 -20.45 1.24
C LEU A 167 -6.32 -20.54 0.02
N TYR A 168 -6.14 -21.59 -0.79
CA TYR A 168 -6.93 -21.87 -1.97
C TYR A 168 -8.05 -22.87 -1.67
N ILE A 169 -9.28 -22.50 -2.02
CA ILE A 169 -10.47 -23.33 -1.87
C ILE A 169 -10.91 -23.77 -3.27
N ASP A 170 -10.23 -24.79 -3.81
CA ASP A 170 -10.39 -25.20 -5.21
C ASP A 170 -11.85 -25.56 -5.57
N LYS A 171 -12.61 -26.16 -4.64
CA LYS A 171 -14.03 -26.50 -4.85
C LYS A 171 -14.90 -25.28 -5.18
N MET A 172 -14.53 -24.11 -4.66
CA MET A 172 -15.28 -22.86 -4.77
C MET A 172 -14.64 -21.83 -5.70
N GLU A 173 -13.46 -22.13 -6.27
CA GLU A 173 -12.64 -21.17 -7.02
C GLU A 173 -12.42 -19.86 -6.24
N ALA A 174 -12.11 -20.01 -4.94
CA ALA A 174 -11.97 -18.91 -4.01
C ALA A 174 -10.64 -18.96 -3.27
N THR A 175 -10.19 -17.80 -2.80
CA THR A 175 -8.98 -17.60 -2.01
C THR A 175 -9.32 -16.89 -0.70
N VAL A 176 -8.64 -17.27 0.38
CA VAL A 176 -8.67 -16.55 1.66
C VAL A 176 -7.25 -16.16 2.01
N GLY A 177 -7.00 -14.87 2.20
CA GLY A 177 -5.67 -14.35 2.48
C GLY A 177 -5.57 -13.64 3.82
N LEU A 178 -4.35 -13.61 4.33
CA LEU A 178 -3.96 -12.82 5.48
C LEU A 178 -2.61 -12.15 5.18
N SER A 179 -2.48 -10.87 5.47
CA SER A 179 -1.20 -10.17 5.37
C SER A 179 -0.95 -9.23 6.54
N MET A 180 0.33 -9.07 6.87
CA MET A 180 0.82 -8.01 7.74
C MET A 180 1.78 -7.16 6.93
N VAL A 181 1.42 -5.89 6.75
CA VAL A 181 2.03 -4.96 5.81
C VAL A 181 2.80 -3.89 6.57
N ASN A 182 3.95 -3.47 6.02
CA ASN A 182 4.75 -2.34 6.50
C ASN A 182 5.21 -2.45 7.96
N ASN A 183 5.37 -3.68 8.48
CA ASN A 183 6.10 -3.87 9.73
C ASN A 183 7.56 -3.48 9.52
N GLY A 184 8.28 -3.01 10.54
CA GLY A 184 9.68 -2.66 10.32
C GLY A 184 10.28 -1.74 11.37
N VAL A 185 11.40 -1.14 10.99
CA VAL A 185 12.19 -0.24 11.84
C VAL A 185 12.57 1.02 11.08
N VAL A 186 12.43 2.17 11.75
CA VAL A 186 12.92 3.45 11.24
C VAL A 186 14.40 3.58 11.62
N ILE A 187 15.27 3.60 10.62
CA ILE A 187 16.72 3.72 10.79
C ILE A 187 17.13 5.18 11.03
N ARG A 188 16.49 6.09 10.30
CA ARG A 188 16.67 7.54 10.44
C ARG A 188 15.30 8.17 10.53
N GLN A 189 15.03 8.90 11.60
CA GLN A 189 13.79 9.66 11.80
C GLN A 189 13.87 11.00 11.05
N PHE A 190 12.73 11.60 10.70
CA PHE A 190 12.72 12.95 10.14
C PHE A 190 13.18 14.00 11.16
N THR A 191 12.75 13.83 12.42
CA THR A 191 13.06 14.74 13.53
C THR A 191 13.54 13.95 14.77
N ASN A 192 13.71 14.64 15.90
CA ASN A 192 14.02 14.00 17.18
C ASN A 192 12.83 13.20 17.76
N ASN A 193 11.63 13.35 17.19
CA ASN A 193 10.45 12.62 17.62
C ASN A 193 10.41 11.22 16.99
N LYS A 194 9.97 10.23 17.77
CA LYS A 194 9.80 8.86 17.28
C LYS A 194 8.49 8.74 16.51
N GLU A 195 8.60 8.60 15.20
CA GLU A 195 7.47 8.33 14.33
C GLU A 195 7.19 6.84 14.22
N ARG A 196 5.92 6.49 14.01
CA ARG A 196 5.45 5.10 13.96
C ARG A 196 5.20 4.69 12.52
N LEU A 197 5.54 3.43 12.21
CA LEU A 197 5.23 2.85 10.91
C LEU A 197 3.75 2.46 10.82
N PRO A 198 3.15 2.60 9.63
CA PRO A 198 1.76 2.26 9.36
C PRO A 198 1.53 0.74 9.22
N VAL A 199 1.80 -0.01 10.29
CA VAL A 199 1.64 -1.47 10.26
C VAL A 199 0.17 -1.82 10.12
N THR A 200 -0.20 -2.54 9.06
CA THR A 200 -1.60 -2.91 8.79
C THR A 200 -1.76 -4.41 8.70
N PHE A 201 -2.77 -4.95 9.37
CA PHE A 201 -3.20 -6.34 9.22
C PHE A 201 -4.40 -6.40 8.30
N VAL A 202 -4.33 -7.21 7.25
CA VAL A 202 -5.41 -7.32 6.25
C VAL A 202 -5.83 -8.77 6.11
N GLY A 203 -7.14 -9.02 6.23
CA GLY A 203 -7.77 -10.25 5.77
C GLY A 203 -8.42 -10.04 4.42
N SER A 204 -8.28 -11.00 3.52
CA SER A 204 -8.78 -10.91 2.15
C SER A 204 -9.57 -12.14 1.72
N PHE A 205 -10.51 -11.94 0.82
CA PHE A 205 -11.28 -12.98 0.16
C PHE A 205 -11.36 -12.68 -1.33
N GLY A 206 -10.89 -13.61 -2.16
CA GLY A 206 -11.02 -13.56 -3.62
C GLY A 206 -11.96 -14.66 -4.11
N LYS A 207 -12.77 -14.39 -5.12
CA LYS A 207 -13.61 -15.41 -5.75
C LYS A 207 -13.78 -15.17 -7.24
N LYS A 208 -13.45 -16.20 -8.03
CA LYS A 208 -13.76 -16.25 -9.45
C LYS A 208 -15.11 -16.93 -9.67
N LEU A 209 -15.95 -16.32 -10.52
CA LEU A 209 -17.25 -16.90 -10.86
C LEU A 209 -17.12 -17.89 -12.03
N LYS A 210 -17.72 -19.07 -11.91
CA LYS A 210 -17.57 -20.16 -12.91
C LYS A 210 -18.14 -19.84 -14.30
N HIS A 211 -19.20 -19.04 -14.35
CA HIS A 211 -19.97 -18.78 -15.58
C HIS A 211 -19.87 -17.32 -16.06
N LEU A 212 -19.03 -16.52 -15.42
CA LEU A 212 -18.81 -15.12 -15.76
C LEU A 212 -17.31 -14.83 -15.58
N PRO A 213 -16.64 -14.16 -16.51
CA PRO A 213 -15.24 -13.76 -16.35
C PRO A 213 -15.11 -12.59 -15.34
N LEU A 214 -15.69 -12.76 -14.16
CA LEU A 214 -15.69 -11.81 -13.06
C LEU A 214 -14.99 -12.42 -11.86
N GLU A 215 -14.10 -11.63 -11.29
CA GLU A 215 -13.42 -11.92 -10.04
C GLU A 215 -13.79 -10.86 -9.01
N ILE A 216 -14.16 -11.29 -7.81
CA ILE A 216 -14.60 -10.42 -6.72
C ILE A 216 -13.54 -10.46 -5.63
N SER A 217 -13.11 -9.29 -5.17
CA SER A 217 -12.21 -9.11 -4.03
C SER A 217 -12.93 -8.44 -2.88
N LEU A 218 -12.71 -8.91 -1.66
CA LEU A 218 -13.14 -8.28 -0.43
C LEU A 218 -11.97 -8.26 0.54
N ASP A 219 -11.59 -7.07 1.01
CA ASP A 219 -10.48 -6.88 1.94
C ASP A 219 -10.94 -6.13 3.19
N ILE A 220 -10.47 -6.57 4.36
CA ILE A 220 -10.73 -5.93 5.66
C ILE A 220 -9.38 -5.70 6.33
N GLY A 221 -9.03 -4.42 6.50
CA GLY A 221 -7.75 -4.00 7.08
C GLY A 221 -7.91 -3.29 8.43
N LYS A 222 -6.95 -3.50 9.33
CA LYS A 222 -6.81 -2.72 10.58
C LYS A 222 -5.36 -2.27 10.76
N GLU A 223 -5.17 -0.96 10.88
CA GLU A 223 -3.87 -0.35 11.17
C GLU A 223 -3.60 -0.43 12.69
N LYS A 224 -2.41 -0.91 13.08
CA LYS A 224 -2.01 -1.09 14.48
C LYS A 224 -1.96 0.23 15.26
N HIS A 225 -1.53 1.29 14.59
CA HIS A 225 -1.37 2.62 15.17
C HIS A 225 -2.27 3.64 14.48
N SER A 226 -3.48 3.21 14.10
CA SER A 226 -4.51 4.14 13.65
C SER A 226 -4.75 5.19 14.74
N PRO A 227 -4.75 6.50 14.43
CA PRO A 227 -5.30 7.48 15.36
C PRO A 227 -6.72 7.02 15.71
N GLY A 228 -6.96 6.83 17.00
CA GLY A 228 -8.25 6.35 17.49
C GLY A 228 -9.37 7.29 17.04
N TRP A 229 -10.48 6.65 16.67
CA TRP A 229 -11.81 7.22 16.42
C TRP A 229 -12.47 7.62 17.74
#